data_AF-A0A9N9P8M4-F1
#
_entry.id   AF-A0A9N9P8M4-F1
#
_cell.length_a   1.000
_cell.length_b   1.000
_cell.length_c   1.000
_cell.angle_alpha   90.00
_cell.angle_beta   90.00
_cell.angle_gamma   90.00
#
_symmetry.space_group_name_H-M   'P 1'
#
loop_
_entity.id
_entity.type
_entity.pdbx_description
1 polymer ?
#
loop_
_entity_poly.entity_id
_entity_poly.type
_entity_poly.pdbx_seq_one_letter_code
_entity_poly.pdbx_strand_id
1 'polypeptide(L)' 'LPRSAMKILPLPIYAGLHLEQQLQIFEPTPYNTRKVIVATNIAEASITLEGIVYVVDCGFVK' A
#
# COMPACT_ATOMS: atom_id res chain seq x y z
N LEU A 1 1.18 -6.54 -19.32
CA LEU A 1 2.39 -5.68 -19.32
C LEU A 1 3.54 -6.43 -19.97
N PRO A 2 4.52 -5.75 -20.59
CA PRO A 2 5.75 -6.37 -21.08
C PRO A 2 6.42 -7.22 -19.98
N ARG A 3 7.09 -8.31 -20.34
CA ARG A 3 7.81 -9.15 -19.35
C ARG A 3 8.93 -8.41 -18.62
N SER A 4 9.43 -7.33 -19.21
CA SER A 4 10.42 -6.42 -18.63
C SER A 4 9.83 -5.37 -17.69
N ALA A 5 8.50 -5.23 -17.63
CA ALA A 5 7.88 -4.24 -16.78
C ALA A 5 8.08 -4.58 -15.30
N MET A 6 8.24 -3.55 -14.49
CA MET A 6 8.27 -3.66 -13.03
C MET A 6 7.00 -4.35 -12.53
N LYS A 7 7.15 -5.29 -11.59
CA LYS A 7 5.99 -5.97 -10.97
C LYS A 7 5.27 -5.01 -10.03
N ILE A 8 4.00 -5.29 -9.75
CA ILE A 8 3.22 -4.57 -8.74
C ILE A 8 2.99 -5.52 -7.57
N LEU A 9 3.21 -5.04 -6.35
CA LEU A 9 2.84 -5.70 -5.10
C LEU A 9 1.67 -4.93 -4.48
N PRO A 10 0.42 -5.36 -4.72
CA PRO A 10 -0.75 -4.73 -4.12
C PRO A 10 -0.92 -5.22 -2.67
N LEU A 11 -1.11 -4.29 -1.74
CA LEU A 11 -1.35 -4.59 -0.32
C LEU A 11 -2.56 -3.79 0.19
N PRO A 12 -3.59 -4.43 0.76
CA PRO A 12 -4.71 -3.74 1.35
C PRO A 12 -4.40 -3.26 2.77
N ILE A 13 -5.00 -2.15 3.20
CA ILE A 13 -4.98 -1.72 4.60
C ILE A 13 -6.33 -1.08 4.99
N TYR A 14 -7.03 -1.72 5.92
CA TYR A 14 -8.30 -1.24 6.48
C TYR A 14 -8.53 -1.85 7.88
N ALA A 15 -9.40 -1.25 8.68
CA ALA A 15 -9.56 -1.57 10.11
C ALA A 15 -9.93 -3.04 10.43
N GLY A 16 -10.52 -3.77 9.46
CA GLY A 16 -10.94 -5.16 9.63
C GLY A 16 -9.87 -6.23 9.35
N LEU A 17 -8.65 -5.84 8.98
CA LEU A 17 -7.56 -6.80 8.75
C LEU A 17 -6.96 -7.30 10.07
N HIS A 18 -6.50 -8.56 10.07
CA HIS A 18 -5.68 -9.09 11.17
C HIS A 18 -4.35 -8.33 11.25
N LEU A 19 -3.80 -8.21 12.46
CA LEU A 19 -2.56 -7.47 12.72
C LEU A 19 -1.41 -7.92 11.80
N GLU A 20 -1.22 -9.23 11.61
CA GLU A 20 -0.17 -9.77 10.74
C GLU A 20 -0.30 -9.28 9.29
N GLN A 21 -1.53 -9.13 8.78
CA GLN A 21 -1.79 -8.62 7.44
C GLN A 21 -1.51 -7.11 7.36
N GLN A 22 -1.85 -6.36 8.42
CA GLN A 22 -1.53 -4.93 8.48
C GLN A 22 -0.02 -4.71 8.49
N LEU A 23 0.75 -5.56 9.16
CA LEU A 23 2.20 -5.44 9.25
C LEU A 23 2.91 -5.66 7.91
N GLN A 24 2.31 -6.38 6.95
CA GLN A 24 2.90 -6.63 5.63
C GLN A 24 3.23 -5.36 4.83
N ILE A 25 2.52 -4.25 5.08
CA ILE A 25 2.79 -2.98 4.39
C ILE A 25 4.14 -2.38 4.77
N PHE A 26 4.71 -2.76 5.93
CA PHE A 26 6.01 -2.29 6.42
C PHE A 26 7.18 -3.13 5.90
N GLU A 27 6.93 -4.33 5.38
CA GLU A 27 7.97 -5.22 4.86
C GLU A 27 8.69 -4.60 3.65
N PRO A 28 10.00 -4.83 3.47
CA PRO A 28 10.74 -4.28 2.35
C PRO A 28 10.20 -4.79 1.01
N THR A 29 10.24 -3.92 -0.01
CA THR A 29 9.70 -4.26 -1.33
C THR A 29 10.68 -5.20 -2.06
N PRO A 30 10.22 -6.30 -2.67
CA PRO A 30 11.07 -7.17 -3.48
C PRO A 30 11.71 -6.43 -4.67
N TYR A 31 12.81 -7.00 -5.19
CA TYR A 31 13.53 -6.43 -6.35
C TYR A 31 12.60 -6.22 -7.56
N ASN A 32 12.81 -5.11 -8.28
CA ASN A 32 12.05 -4.70 -9.47
C ASN A 32 10.52 -4.77 -9.30
N THR A 33 10.04 -4.35 -8.12
CA THR A 33 8.63 -4.35 -7.76
C THR A 33 8.22 -3.00 -7.19
N ARG A 34 7.05 -2.49 -7.56
CA ARG A 34 6.42 -1.32 -6.96
C ARG A 34 5.42 -1.77 -5.92
N LYS A 35 5.60 -1.34 -4.68
CA LYS A 35 4.59 -1.47 -3.63
C LYS A 35 3.44 -0.51 -3.93
N VAL A 36 2.20 -1.03 -3.91
CA VAL A 36 0.98 -0.25 -4.09
C VAL A 36 0.05 -0.59 -2.95
N ILE A 37 -0.24 0.42 -2.11
CA ILE A 37 -1.06 0.23 -0.92
C ILE A 37 -2.43 0.80 -1.20
N VAL A 38 -3.46 -0.04 -1.03
CA VAL A 38 -4.86 0.35 -1.19
C VAL A 38 -5.44 0.52 0.20
N ALA A 39 -5.66 1.77 0.59
CA ALA A 39 -6.06 2.14 1.94
C ALA A 39 -7.47 2.73 1.96
N THR A 40 -8.18 2.57 3.08
CA THR A 40 -9.25 3.50 3.46
C THR A 40 -8.65 4.72 4.17
N ASN A 41 -9.50 5.62 4.67
CA ASN A 41 -9.11 6.79 5.48
C ASN A 41 -8.23 6.48 6.71
N ILE A 42 -8.02 5.22 7.09
CA ILE A 42 -7.07 4.86 8.17
C ILE A 42 -5.63 5.27 7.85
N ALA A 43 -5.27 5.38 6.57
CA ALA A 43 -3.95 5.85 6.16
C ALA A 43 -3.76 7.36 6.37
N GLU A 44 -4.83 8.16 6.47
CA GLU A 44 -4.75 9.61 6.64
C GLU A 44 -4.27 10.00 8.04
N ALA A 45 -4.73 9.28 9.08
CA ALA A 45 -4.53 9.68 10.46
C ALA A 45 -3.58 8.79 11.26
N SER A 46 -3.34 7.54 10.84
CA SER A 46 -2.79 6.52 11.75
C SER A 46 -1.53 5.81 11.24
N ILE A 47 -1.12 6.02 9.99
CA ILE A 47 -0.03 5.24 9.39
C ILE A 47 0.95 6.17 8.68
N THR A 48 2.22 6.12 9.08
CA THR A 48 3.33 6.74 8.36
C THR A 48 4.15 5.64 7.71
N LEU A 49 4.29 5.68 6.38
CA LEU A 49 5.11 4.75 5.62
C LEU A 49 6.24 5.49 4.93
N GLU A 50 7.47 5.09 5.23
CA GLU A 50 8.63 5.61 4.53
C GLU A 50 8.62 5.20 3.05
N GLY A 51 9.11 6.10 2.18
CA GLY A 51 9.26 5.83 0.76
C GLY A 51 7.98 5.94 -0.07
N ILE A 52 6.89 6.47 0.47
CA ILE A 52 5.71 6.85 -0.33
C ILE A 52 6.05 8.11 -1.14
N VAL A 53 6.03 7.97 -2.47
CA VAL A 53 6.33 9.06 -3.41
C VAL A 53 5.08 9.59 -4.10
N TYR A 54 4.02 8.77 -4.17
CA TYR A 54 2.78 9.10 -4.87
C TYR A 54 1.58 8.76 -3.97
N VAL A 55 0.61 9.66 -3.97
CA VAL A 55 -0.71 9.46 -3.36
C VAL A 55 -1.74 9.66 -4.45
N VAL A 56 -2.70 8.74 -4.54
CA VAL A 56 -3.87 8.84 -5.41
C VAL A 56 -5.09 8.84 -4.50
N ASP A 57 -5.69 10.02 -4.32
CA ASP A 57 -6.90 10.19 -3.54
C ASP A 57 -8.12 10.15 -4.46
N CYS A 58 -9.11 9.32 -4.13
CA CYS A 58 -10.37 9.22 -4.88
C CYS A 58 -11.39 10.30 -4.47
N GLY A 59 -11.13 11.07 -3.40
CA GLY A 59 -12.00 12.13 -2.91
C GLY A 59 -13.35 11.64 -2.37
N PHE A 60 -13.48 10.34 -2.07
CA PHE A 60 -14.69 9.72 -1.56
C PHE A 60 -14.49 9.24 -0.12
N VAL A 61 -15.44 9.55 0.76
CA VAL A 61 -15.46 9.12 2.17
C VAL A 61 -16.80 8.43 2.44
N LYS A 62 -16.76 7.33 3.20
CA LYS A 62 -17.94 6.60 3.65
C LYS A 62 -18.15 6.79 5.15
#